data_AF-A0A2M7ER52-F1
#
_entry.id   AF-A0A2M7ER52-F1
#
_cell.length_a   1.000
_cell.length_b   1.000
_cell.length_c   1.000
_cell.angle_alpha   90.00
_cell.angle_beta   90.00
_cell.angle_gamma   90.00
#
_symmetry.space_group_name_H-M   'P 1'
#
loop_
_entity.id
_entity.type
_entity.pdbx_description
1 polymer ?
#
loop_
_entity_poly.entity_id
_entity_poly.type
_entity_poly.pdbx_seq_one_letter_code
_entity_poly.pdbx_strand_id
1 'polypeptide(L)'
;MAAYLDTGRKTLIDAGLVQVQARDKAGRVFPVELSLSIAQSDAGEVLVSYIRDISTRVAIQRDLVAARDRALAGEQAKAELLALMSHEMRTPLNGLIGSLDLLRDSGLSDAQQQLVEGMERSGHVLLEQVNAVLDTAREDAGGSRLTLGRLDLSALMQEVA
;
A
#
# COMPACT_ATOMS: atom_id res chain seq x y z
N MET A 1 30.26 13.99 34.41
CA MET A 1 30.42 15.23 35.18
C MET A 1 31.14 16.34 34.39
N ALA A 2 32.20 16.05 33.63
CA ALA A 2 32.93 17.05 32.85
C ALA A 2 32.14 17.71 31.69
N ALA A 3 31.29 16.98 30.97
CA ALA A 3 30.50 17.55 29.86
C ALA A 3 29.32 18.45 30.32
N TYR A 4 28.95 18.38 31.60
CA TYR A 4 27.85 19.16 32.20
C TYR A 4 28.30 20.56 32.65
N LEU A 5 29.58 20.71 33.03
CA LEU A 5 30.14 21.98 33.48
C LEU A 5 30.55 22.93 32.34
N ASP A 6 30.70 22.41 31.11
CA ASP A 6 31.32 23.16 30.01
C ASP A 6 30.32 23.66 28.94
N THR A 7 29.20 22.96 28.73
CA THR A 7 28.33 23.25 27.57
C THR A 7 27.14 24.15 27.85
N GLY A 8 26.77 24.39 29.12
CA GLY A 8 25.68 25.31 29.51
C GLY A 8 24.32 25.07 28.84
N ARG A 9 24.16 23.99 28.08
CA ARG A 9 22.98 23.74 27.24
C ARG A 9 21.96 22.95 28.04
N LYS A 10 20.99 23.70 28.58
CA LYS A 10 19.68 23.26 29.11
C LYS A 10 18.81 22.48 28.09
N THR A 11 19.36 21.76 27.12
CA THR A 11 18.56 21.21 26.01
C THR A 11 17.83 19.92 26.37
N LEU A 12 18.14 19.28 27.50
CA LEU A 12 17.61 17.95 27.88
C LEU A 12 16.97 17.89 29.27
N ILE A 13 17.10 18.94 30.08
CA ILE A 13 16.50 19.03 31.40
C ILE A 13 15.07 19.55 31.21
N ASP A 14 14.06 18.84 31.72
CA ASP A 14 12.63 19.08 31.49
C ASP A 14 12.11 18.86 30.05
N ALA A 15 12.94 18.32 29.14
CA ALA A 15 12.52 17.98 27.78
C ALA A 15 11.64 16.70 27.70
N GLY A 16 11.38 16.04 28.82
CA GLY A 16 10.69 14.75 28.86
C GLY A 16 11.57 13.58 28.37
N LEU A 17 10.92 12.53 27.87
CA LEU A 17 11.60 11.35 27.33
C LEU A 17 12.07 11.63 25.90
N VAL A 18 13.38 11.63 25.68
CA VAL A 18 13.97 11.81 24.35
C VAL A 18 14.68 10.54 23.89
N GLN A 19 14.78 10.35 22.57
CA GLN A 19 15.58 9.27 21.99
C GLN A 19 16.92 9.83 21.50
N VAL A 20 18.01 9.26 21.98
CA VAL A 20 19.38 9.66 21.62
C VAL A 20 20.24 8.43 21.34
N GLN A 21 21.42 8.62 20.76
CA GLN A 21 22.41 7.55 20.59
C GLN A 21 23.39 7.57 21.77
N ALA A 22 23.53 6.43 22.46
CA ALA A 22 24.54 6.22 23.48
C ALA A 22 25.72 5.40 22.92
N ARG A 23 26.86 5.46 23.60
CA ARG A 23 28.03 4.64 23.29
C ARG A 23 28.48 3.90 24.54
N ASP A 24 28.66 2.59 24.46
CA ASP A 24 29.17 1.79 25.58
C ASP A 24 30.70 1.86 25.69
N LYS A 25 31.28 1.21 26.72
CA LYS A 25 32.73 1.16 26.92
C LYS A 25 33.49 0.44 25.80
N ALA A 26 32.82 -0.44 25.06
CA ALA A 26 33.39 -1.16 23.91
C ALA A 26 33.29 -0.35 22.60
N GLY A 27 32.67 0.84 22.63
CA GLY A 27 32.50 1.71 21.47
C GLY A 27 31.25 1.43 20.64
N ARG A 28 30.40 0.47 21.03
CA ARG A 28 29.14 0.18 20.34
C ARG A 28 28.20 1.38 20.52
N VAL A 29 27.62 1.84 19.41
CA VAL A 29 26.58 2.88 19.40
C VAL A 29 25.20 2.22 19.39
N PHE A 30 24.31 2.64 20.29
CA PHE A 30 22.98 2.06 20.41
C PHE A 30 21.94 3.11 20.85
N PRO A 31 20.67 2.96 20.41
CA PRO A 31 19.63 3.92 20.73
C PRO A 31 19.19 3.75 22.18
N VAL A 32 19.05 4.87 22.89
CA VAL A 32 18.53 4.93 24.24
C VAL A 32 17.41 5.96 24.36
N GLU A 33 16.43 5.65 25.20
CA GLU A 33 15.55 6.66 25.76
C GLU A 33 16.19 7.26 27.00
N LEU A 34 16.31 8.58 27.01
CA LEU A 34 16.92 9.36 28.07
C LEU A 34 15.92 10.39 28.57
N SER A 35 15.76 10.52 29.88
CA SER A 35 15.19 11.71 30.50
C SER A 35 16.06 12.16 31.68
N LEU A 36 16.14 13.48 31.85
CA LEU A 36 16.88 14.15 32.92
C LEU A 36 15.93 15.12 33.61
N SER A 37 15.71 14.94 34.90
CA SER A 37 14.90 15.83 35.73
C SER A 37 15.65 16.21 37.00
N ILE A 38 15.34 17.39 37.54
CA ILE A 38 15.88 17.85 38.81
C ILE A 38 14.79 17.66 39.86
N ALA A 39 15.13 17.03 40.97
CA ALA A 39 14.25 16.84 42.12
C ALA A 39 14.85 17.51 43.37
N GLN A 40 14.00 18.09 44.20
CA GLN A 40 14.40 18.66 45.50
C GLN A 40 14.47 17.54 46.54
N SER A 41 15.55 17.50 47.33
CA SER A 41 15.71 16.59 48.47
C SER A 41 16.16 17.36 49.72
N ASP A 42 16.08 16.74 50.89
CA ASP A 42 16.55 17.32 52.16
C ASP A 42 18.06 17.69 52.15
N ALA A 43 18.83 17.13 51.20
CA ALA A 43 20.26 17.38 51.01
C ALA A 43 20.57 18.36 49.85
N GLY A 44 19.55 18.97 49.23
CA GLY A 44 19.68 19.88 48.08
C GLY A 44 19.12 19.33 46.76
N GLU A 45 19.42 19.99 45.64
CA GLU A 45 18.98 19.58 44.30
C GLU A 45 19.68 18.28 43.85
N VAL A 46 18.89 17.28 43.50
CA VAL A 46 19.35 15.99 42.97
C VAL A 46 18.97 15.88 41.51
N LEU A 47 19.93 15.53 40.66
CA LEU A 47 19.69 15.18 39.28
C LEU A 47 19.25 13.71 39.19
N VAL A 48 18.04 13.47 38.70
CA VAL A 48 17.52 12.14 38.40
C VAL A 48 17.65 11.90 36.89
N SER A 49 18.36 10.83 36.54
CA SER A 49 18.49 10.40 35.14
C SER A 49 17.85 9.05 34.93
N TYR A 50 17.02 8.93 33.90
CA TYR A 50 16.47 7.66 33.45
C TYR A 50 17.04 7.32 32.08
N ILE A 51 17.58 6.12 31.94
CA ILE A 51 18.18 5.62 30.69
C ILE A 51 17.62 4.23 30.42
N ARG A 52 17.02 4.04 29.25
CA ARG A 52 16.56 2.73 28.77
C ARG A 52 17.18 2.43 27.41
N ASP A 53 17.86 1.30 27.30
CA ASP A 53 18.25 0.76 25.99
C ASP A 53 16.98 0.35 25.22
N ILE A 54 16.80 0.93 24.04
CA ILE A 54 15.67 0.65 23.15
C ILE A 54 16.08 -0.09 21.88
N SER A 55 17.28 -0.68 21.85
CA SER A 55 17.82 -1.43 20.69
C SER A 55 16.84 -2.47 20.17
N THR A 56 16.31 -3.32 21.06
CA THR A 56 15.35 -4.36 20.69
C THR A 56 14.07 -3.78 20.09
N ARG A 57 13.54 -2.70 20.68
CA ARG A 57 12.32 -2.05 20.19
C ARG A 57 12.53 -1.43 18.81
N VAL A 58 13.64 -0.72 18.62
CA VAL A 58 13.98 -0.09 17.34
C VAL A 58 14.24 -1.15 16.25
N ALA A 59 14.90 -2.26 16.59
CA ALA A 59 15.12 -3.37 15.66
C ALA A 59 13.79 -3.99 15.20
N ILE A 60 12.90 -4.34 16.15
CA ILE A 60 11.56 -4.88 15.84
C ILE A 60 10.76 -3.90 14.97
N GLN A 61 10.76 -2.61 15.31
CA GLN A 61 10.04 -1.61 14.52
C GLN A 61 10.58 -1.50 13.09
N ARG A 62 11.90 -1.56 12.91
CA ARG A 62 12.52 -1.57 11.57
C ARG A 62 12.15 -2.82 10.78
N ASP A 63 12.19 -3.99 11.41
CA ASP A 63 11.85 -5.25 10.78
C ASP A 63 10.36 -5.27 10.36
N LEU A 64 9.47 -4.75 11.21
CA LEU A 64 8.05 -4.59 10.89
C LEU A 64 7.84 -3.66 9.69
N VAL A 65 8.52 -2.50 9.67
CA VAL A 65 8.45 -1.56 8.54
C VAL A 65 8.96 -2.21 7.26
N ALA A 66 10.11 -2.89 7.32
CA ALA A 66 10.69 -3.58 6.17
C ALA A 66 9.84 -4.76 5.66
N ALA A 67 9.18 -5.48 6.57
CA ALA A 67 8.24 -6.55 6.19
C ALA A 67 6.97 -5.98 5.54
N ARG A 68 6.40 -4.91 6.10
CA ARG A 68 5.26 -4.17 5.53
C ARG A 68 5.60 -3.65 4.13
N ASP A 69 6.73 -2.98 3.98
CA ASP A 69 7.12 -2.36 2.70
C ASP A 69 7.35 -3.41 1.61
N ARG A 70 7.92 -4.57 1.97
CA ARG A 70 8.03 -5.71 1.06
C ARG A 70 6.66 -6.26 0.65
N ALA A 71 5.73 -6.39 1.59
CA ALA A 71 4.38 -6.86 1.29
C ALA A 71 3.64 -5.88 0.35
N LEU A 72 3.72 -4.58 0.62
CA LEU A 72 3.12 -3.53 -0.21
C LEU A 72 3.70 -3.50 -1.63
N ALA A 73 5.02 -3.62 -1.76
CA ALA A 73 5.66 -3.70 -3.07
C ALA A 73 5.21 -4.93 -3.87
N GLY A 74 5.02 -6.07 -3.20
CA GLY A 74 4.49 -7.29 -3.82
C GLY A 74 3.06 -7.14 -4.34
N GLU A 75 2.16 -6.58 -3.52
CA GLU A 75 0.77 -6.35 -3.93
C GLU A 75 0.68 -5.32 -5.07
N GLN A 76 1.50 -4.27 -5.03
CA GLN A 76 1.52 -3.29 -6.11
C GLN A 76 2.02 -3.90 -7.43
N ALA A 77 3.10 -4.69 -7.41
CA ALA A 77 3.60 -5.37 -8.59
C ALA A 77 2.57 -6.37 -9.16
N LYS A 78 1.84 -7.09 -8.29
CA LYS A 78 0.74 -7.97 -8.67
C LYS A 78 -0.39 -7.20 -9.36
N ALA A 79 -0.79 -6.05 -8.82
CA ALA A 79 -1.83 -5.21 -9.41
C ALA A 79 -1.43 -4.66 -10.79
N GLU A 80 -0.18 -4.18 -10.93
CA GLU A 80 0.36 -3.68 -12.20
C GLU A 80 0.43 -4.78 -13.27
N LEU A 81 0.89 -6.00 -12.90
CA LEU A 81 0.88 -7.17 -13.77
C LEU A 81 -0.54 -7.46 -14.28
N LEU A 82 -1.52 -7.57 -13.37
CA LEU A 82 -2.89 -7.91 -13.73
C LEU A 82 -3.53 -6.84 -14.62
N ALA A 83 -3.23 -5.56 -14.36
CA ALA A 83 -3.67 -4.47 -15.22
C ALA A 83 -3.12 -4.58 -16.65
N LEU A 84 -1.82 -4.85 -16.79
CA LEU A 84 -1.19 -5.06 -18.09
C LEU A 84 -1.81 -6.25 -18.83
N MET A 85 -1.92 -7.40 -18.16
CA MET A 85 -2.47 -8.61 -18.77
C MET A 85 -3.91 -8.42 -19.23
N SER A 86 -4.74 -7.72 -18.46
CA SER A 86 -6.11 -7.41 -18.87
C SER A 86 -6.15 -6.58 -20.16
N HIS A 87 -5.31 -5.54 -20.28
CA HIS A 87 -5.22 -4.75 -21.50
C HIS A 87 -4.77 -5.59 -22.71
N GLU A 88 -3.76 -6.43 -22.51
CA GLU A 88 -3.23 -7.33 -23.55
C GLU A 88 -4.21 -8.45 -23.92
N MET A 89 -5.11 -8.86 -23.03
CA MET A 89 -6.16 -9.85 -23.32
C MET A 89 -7.39 -9.21 -23.98
N ARG A 90 -7.77 -7.98 -23.59
CA ARG A 90 -8.93 -7.26 -24.17
C ARG A 90 -8.74 -6.98 -25.65
N THR A 91 -7.53 -6.62 -26.07
CA THR A 91 -7.23 -6.28 -27.47
C THR A 91 -7.51 -7.43 -28.45
N PRO A 92 -6.91 -8.63 -28.30
CA PRO A 92 -7.19 -9.76 -29.18
C PRO A 92 -8.63 -10.26 -29.05
N LEU A 93 -9.23 -10.19 -27.86
CA LEU A 93 -10.60 -10.63 -27.65
C LEU A 93 -11.62 -9.72 -28.34
N ASN A 94 -11.43 -8.40 -28.27
CA ASN A 94 -12.22 -7.43 -29.02
C ASN A 94 -12.01 -7.59 -30.53
N GLY A 95 -10.80 -7.89 -30.98
CA GLY A 95 -10.51 -8.20 -32.39
C GLY A 95 -11.23 -9.45 -32.87
N LEU A 96 -11.30 -10.49 -32.03
CA LEU A 96 -12.03 -11.72 -32.31
C LEU A 96 -13.55 -11.46 -32.39
N ILE A 97 -14.12 -10.74 -31.42
CA ILE A 97 -15.55 -10.39 -31.42
C ILE A 97 -15.89 -9.53 -32.65
N GLY A 98 -15.11 -8.49 -32.93
CA GLY A 98 -15.34 -7.68 -34.13
C GLY A 98 -15.19 -8.46 -35.44
N SER A 99 -14.34 -9.50 -35.47
CA SER A 99 -14.26 -10.40 -36.63
C SER A 99 -15.50 -11.29 -36.76
N LEU A 100 -16.08 -11.74 -35.65
CA LEU A 100 -17.33 -12.48 -35.63
C LEU A 100 -18.52 -11.61 -36.06
N ASP A 101 -18.56 -10.34 -35.63
CA ASP A 101 -19.56 -9.37 -36.06
C ASP A 101 -19.53 -9.18 -37.59
N LEU A 102 -18.34 -9.07 -38.19
CA LEU A 102 -18.19 -8.98 -39.65
C LEU A 102 -18.59 -10.27 -40.37
N LEU A 103 -18.35 -11.43 -39.76
CA LEU A 103 -18.73 -12.75 -40.29
C LEU A 103 -20.25 -12.94 -40.32
N ARG A 104 -21.00 -12.35 -39.39
CA ARG A 104 -22.47 -12.44 -39.37
C ARG A 104 -23.10 -11.92 -40.67
N ASP A 105 -22.52 -10.87 -41.25
CA ASP A 105 -23.05 -10.22 -42.45
C ASP A 105 -22.60 -10.91 -43.76
N SER A 106 -21.85 -12.02 -43.68
CA SER A 106 -21.24 -12.68 -44.84
C SER A 106 -22.08 -13.80 -45.48
N GLY A 107 -23.38 -13.89 -45.18
CA GLY A 107 -24.28 -14.90 -45.76
C GLY A 107 -24.02 -16.32 -45.25
N LEU A 108 -24.01 -16.49 -43.92
CA LEU A 108 -23.80 -17.77 -43.24
C LEU A 108 -24.99 -18.72 -43.42
N SER A 109 -24.72 -20.03 -43.41
CA SER A 109 -25.76 -21.05 -43.22
C SER A 109 -26.27 -21.09 -41.78
N ASP A 110 -27.47 -21.62 -41.53
CA ASP A 110 -28.07 -21.73 -40.19
C ASP A 110 -27.13 -22.38 -39.15
N ALA A 111 -26.42 -23.45 -39.55
CA ALA A 111 -25.47 -24.13 -38.68
C ALA A 111 -24.23 -23.27 -38.35
N GLN A 112 -23.74 -22.48 -39.32
CA GLN A 112 -22.63 -21.54 -39.08
C GLN A 112 -23.08 -20.35 -38.22
N GLN A 113 -24.31 -19.90 -38.39
CA GLN A 113 -24.89 -18.82 -37.60
C GLN A 113 -24.98 -19.20 -36.12
N GLN A 114 -25.44 -20.42 -35.81
CA GLN A 114 -25.44 -20.95 -34.44
C GLN A 114 -24.03 -21.06 -33.84
N LEU A 115 -23.03 -21.43 -34.64
CA LEU A 115 -21.63 -21.48 -34.18
C LEU A 115 -21.11 -20.08 -33.87
N VAL A 116 -21.34 -19.10 -34.75
CA VAL A 116 -20.92 -17.70 -34.55
C VAL A 116 -21.57 -17.09 -33.31
N GLU A 117 -22.88 -17.26 -33.12
CA GLU A 117 -23.57 -16.82 -31.90
C GLU A 117 -22.99 -17.45 -30.63
N GLY A 118 -22.63 -18.73 -30.70
CA GLY A 118 -21.95 -19.42 -29.59
C GLY A 118 -20.59 -18.81 -29.28
N MET A 119 -19.77 -18.57 -30.32
CA MET A 119 -18.43 -17.98 -30.19
C MET A 119 -18.49 -16.54 -29.66
N GLU A 120 -19.43 -15.71 -30.13
CA GLU A 120 -19.64 -14.34 -29.64
C GLU A 120 -20.01 -14.34 -28.15
N ARG A 121 -20.96 -15.19 -27.76
CA ARG A 121 -21.38 -15.31 -26.36
C ARG A 121 -20.23 -15.74 -25.47
N SER A 122 -19.43 -16.71 -25.91
CA SER A 122 -18.21 -17.12 -25.17
C SER A 122 -17.17 -16.00 -25.09
N GLY A 123 -17.00 -15.22 -26.16
CA GLY A 123 -16.08 -14.06 -26.17
C GLY A 123 -16.47 -12.99 -25.15
N HIS A 124 -17.76 -12.66 -25.07
CA HIS A 124 -18.29 -11.70 -24.09
C HIS A 124 -18.14 -12.21 -22.65
N VAL A 125 -18.47 -13.47 -22.40
CA VAL A 125 -18.27 -14.09 -21.07
C VAL A 125 -16.79 -14.05 -20.66
N LEU A 126 -15.87 -14.30 -21.60
CA LEU A 126 -14.44 -14.25 -21.31
C LEU A 126 -13.98 -12.81 -21.00
N LEU A 127 -14.50 -11.79 -21.69
CA LEU A 127 -14.24 -10.38 -21.38
C LEU A 127 -14.69 -10.03 -19.96
N GLU A 128 -15.90 -10.45 -19.58
CA GLU A 128 -16.43 -10.23 -18.23
C GLU A 128 -15.55 -10.89 -17.17
N GLN A 129 -15.13 -12.14 -17.38
CA GLN A 129 -14.24 -12.85 -16.46
C GLN A 129 -12.88 -12.15 -16.31
N VAL A 130 -12.29 -11.69 -17.41
CA VAL A 130 -11.02 -10.94 -17.40
C VAL A 130 -11.17 -9.63 -16.62
N ASN A 131 -12.27 -8.92 -16.80
CA ASN A 131 -12.54 -7.68 -16.06
C ASN A 131 -12.76 -7.94 -14.55
N ALA A 132 -13.53 -8.97 -14.20
CA ALA A 132 -13.81 -9.33 -12.81
C ALA A 132 -12.54 -9.68 -12.01
N VAL A 133 -11.60 -10.43 -12.60
CA VAL A 133 -10.31 -10.74 -11.98
C VAL A 133 -9.51 -9.47 -11.66
N LEU A 134 -9.59 -8.46 -12.53
CA LEU A 134 -8.91 -7.20 -12.34
C LEU A 134 -9.56 -6.34 -11.26
N ASP A 135 -10.88 -6.33 -11.18
CA ASP A 135 -11.61 -5.61 -10.11
C ASP A 135 -11.29 -6.19 -8.73
N THR A 136 -11.31 -7.52 -8.57
CA THR A 136 -10.89 -8.19 -7.33
C THR A 136 -9.44 -7.86 -6.97
N ALA A 137 -8.53 -7.83 -7.95
CA ALA A 137 -7.14 -7.49 -7.70
C ALA A 137 -6.92 -6.03 -7.26
N ARG A 138 -7.75 -5.10 -7.75
CA ARG A 138 -7.73 -3.70 -7.30
C ARG A 138 -8.28 -3.54 -5.89
N GLU A 139 -9.30 -4.30 -5.52
CA GLU A 139 -9.85 -4.33 -4.17
C GLU A 139 -8.84 -4.84 -3.15
N ASP A 140 -8.17 -5.97 -3.45
CA ASP A 140 -7.12 -6.56 -2.60
C ASP A 140 -5.95 -5.60 -2.36
N ALA A 141 -5.59 -4.80 -3.36
CA ALA A 141 -4.54 -3.78 -3.26
C ALA A 141 -4.96 -2.50 -2.51
N GLY A 142 -6.19 -2.45 -1.96
CA GLY A 142 -6.75 -1.28 -1.28
C GLY A 142 -7.07 -0.12 -2.24
N GLY A 143 -7.16 -0.40 -3.54
CA GLY A 143 -7.15 0.55 -4.64
C GLY A 143 -8.51 1.10 -5.08
N SER A 144 -9.63 0.67 -4.50
CA SER A 144 -10.95 1.25 -4.81
C SER A 144 -11.10 2.63 -4.19
N ARG A 145 -10.50 3.63 -4.84
CA ARG A 145 -10.57 5.02 -4.45
C ARG A 145 -11.84 5.63 -5.02
N LEU A 146 -12.92 5.56 -4.25
CA LEU A 146 -14.20 6.17 -4.59
C LEU A 146 -14.02 7.67 -4.82
N THR A 147 -14.29 8.14 -6.04
CA THR A 147 -14.33 9.57 -6.36
C THR A 147 -15.74 10.09 -6.18
N LEU A 148 -15.94 10.99 -5.22
CA LEU A 148 -17.19 11.73 -5.04
C LEU A 148 -17.35 12.74 -6.18
N GLY A 149 -18.36 12.55 -7.02
CA GLY A 149 -18.75 13.46 -8.09
C GLY A 149 -20.27 13.64 -8.12
N ARG A 150 -20.74 14.73 -8.74
CA ARG A 150 -22.18 14.89 -9.03
C ARG A 150 -22.56 13.90 -10.13
N LEU A 151 -23.52 13.04 -9.84
CA LEU A 151 -24.09 12.07 -10.77
C LEU A 151 -25.52 12.49 -11.11
N ASP A 152 -25.85 12.57 -12.39
CA ASP A 152 -27.23 12.71 -12.84
C ASP A 152 -27.89 11.33 -12.91
N LEU A 153 -28.79 11.07 -11.96
CA LEU A 153 -29.48 9.78 -11.85
C LEU A 153 -30.46 9.54 -13.01
N SER A 154 -31.04 10.60 -13.60
CA SER A 154 -31.95 10.44 -14.75
C SER A 154 -31.21 10.01 -16.00
N ALA A 155 -30.03 10.60 -16.25
CA ALA A 155 -29.19 10.21 -17.38
C ALA A 155 -28.70 8.76 -17.25
N LEU A 156 -28.29 8.35 -16.05
CA LEU A 156 -27.86 6.97 -15.79
C LEU A 156 -28.98 5.95 -16.02
N MET A 157 -30.20 6.24 -15.56
CA MET A 157 -31.35 5.34 -15.74
C MET A 157 -31.76 5.15 -17.20
N GLN A 158 -31.47 6.12 -18.08
CA GLN A 158 -31.75 6.03 -19.52
C GLN A 158 -30.68 5.24 -20.28
N GLU A 159 -29.45 5.15 -19.77
CA GLU A 159 -28.33 4.44 -20.41
C GLU A 159 -28.34 2.93 -20.09
N VAL A 160 -29.00 2.54 -18.99
CA VAL A 160 -29.07 1.14 -18.52
C VAL A 160 -30.36 0.44 -18.97
N ALA A 161 -31.31 1.16 -19.57
CA ALA A 161 -32.60 0.65 -20.07
C ALA A 161 -32.55 0.34 -21.56
#